data_AF-A0A2Z5WVU6-F1
#
_entry.id   AF-A0A2Z5WVU6-F1
#
_cell.length_a   1.000
_cell.length_b   1.000
_cell.length_c   1.000
_cell.angle_alpha   90.00
_cell.angle_beta   90.00
_cell.angle_gamma   90.00
#
_symmetry.space_group_name_H-M   'P 1'
#
loop_
_entity.id
_entity.type
_entity.pdbx_description
1 polymer ?
#
loop_
_entity_poly.entity_id
_entity_poly.type
_entity_poly.pdbx_seq_one_letter_code
_entity_poly.pdbx_strand_id
1 'polypeptide(L)'
;MATQISIPDSQATLKGIMEGLIGETCHQVDFSYGDELQLDFGEMTAYAHPKLAHLSKGSWQLSTRATEWTLRQNNKVLISEIDNYNKAEIDPILWDLNNPEIAVLHKVQQLQGKKMNDFIIDVNSMGLILFFEDNYQLVLKTDLQDDSGLSYWELMLPNEQILIVGPGLSWQCKSIHDLV
;
A
#
# COMPACT_ATOMS: atom_id res chain seq x y z
N MET A 1 -13.13 -13.16 18.06
CA MET A 1 -13.50 -13.55 16.68
C MET A 1 -13.73 -12.27 15.90
N ALA A 2 -12.84 -11.93 14.97
CA ALA A 2 -13.08 -10.82 14.05
C ALA A 2 -14.18 -11.25 13.08
N THR A 3 -15.24 -10.45 12.97
CA THR A 3 -16.31 -10.70 12.00
C THR A 3 -15.84 -10.24 10.64
N GLN A 4 -15.80 -11.15 9.67
CA GLN A 4 -15.58 -10.82 8.26
C GLN A 4 -16.82 -10.12 7.71
N ILE A 5 -16.63 -8.95 7.09
CA ILE A 5 -17.72 -8.09 6.62
C ILE A 5 -17.65 -8.02 5.08
N SER A 6 -18.79 -8.22 4.42
CA SER A 6 -18.90 -8.05 2.97
C SER A 6 -18.91 -6.56 2.60
N ILE A 7 -18.10 -6.17 1.61
CA ILE A 7 -17.89 -4.75 1.26
C ILE A 7 -19.12 -4.05 0.68
N PRO A 8 -19.94 -4.67 -0.21
CA PRO A 8 -21.15 -4.03 -0.71
C PRO A 8 -22.08 -3.52 0.39
N ASP A 9 -22.13 -4.21 1.53
CA ASP A 9 -22.99 -3.87 2.67
C ASP A 9 -22.33 -2.88 3.64
N SER A 10 -21.04 -2.54 3.47
CA SER A 10 -20.27 -1.77 4.45
C SER A 10 -19.29 -0.76 3.83
N GLN A 11 -19.46 -0.40 2.56
CA GLN A 11 -18.56 0.51 1.84
C GLN A 11 -18.35 1.84 2.60
N ALA A 12 -19.41 2.39 3.18
CA ALA A 12 -19.35 3.63 3.95
C ALA A 12 -18.44 3.51 5.19
N THR A 13 -18.45 2.36 5.86
CA THR A 13 -17.59 2.10 7.02
C THR A 13 -16.13 1.99 6.60
N LEU A 14 -15.84 1.23 5.55
CA LEU A 14 -14.49 1.09 5.01
C LEU A 14 -13.92 2.45 4.58
N LYS A 15 -14.73 3.25 3.87
CA LYS A 15 -14.37 4.60 3.48
C LYS A 15 -14.08 5.48 4.72
N GLY A 16 -14.96 5.46 5.71
CA GLY A 16 -14.78 6.25 6.94
C GLY A 16 -13.51 5.89 7.73
N ILE A 17 -13.06 4.64 7.66
CA ILE A 17 -11.76 4.24 8.22
C ILE A 17 -10.61 4.90 7.46
N MET A 18 -10.63 4.84 6.12
CA MET A 18 -9.55 5.35 5.27
C MET A 18 -9.51 6.88 5.16
N GLU A 19 -10.61 7.57 5.46
CA GLU A 19 -10.66 9.05 5.52
C GLU A 19 -9.61 9.64 6.47
N GLY A 20 -9.18 8.89 7.49
CA GLY A 20 -8.10 9.28 8.39
C GLY A 20 -6.72 9.42 7.76
N LEU A 21 -6.46 8.86 6.57
CA LEU A 21 -5.21 9.08 5.83
C LEU A 21 -5.21 10.38 5.01
N ILE A 22 -6.37 10.97 4.74
CA ILE A 22 -6.43 12.19 3.93
C ILE A 22 -5.73 13.33 4.67
N GLY A 23 -4.76 13.95 4.00
CA GLY A 23 -3.92 15.02 4.54
C GLY A 23 -2.63 14.53 5.20
N GLU A 24 -2.51 13.22 5.48
CA GLU A 24 -1.29 12.64 6.03
C GLU A 24 -0.17 12.62 4.99
N THR A 25 1.05 12.82 5.46
CA THR A 25 2.24 12.77 4.61
C THR A 25 2.73 11.34 4.51
N CYS A 26 3.02 10.85 3.30
CA CYS A 26 3.77 9.62 3.11
C CYS A 26 5.23 9.90 3.47
N HIS A 27 5.71 9.33 4.57
CA HIS A 27 7.04 9.60 5.09
C HIS A 27 8.08 8.62 4.57
N GLN A 28 7.67 7.37 4.35
CA GLN A 28 8.55 6.28 3.96
C GLN A 28 7.85 5.36 2.98
N VAL A 29 8.59 4.91 1.97
CA VAL A 29 8.15 3.93 0.97
C VAL A 29 9.28 2.92 0.79
N ASP A 30 8.96 1.65 1.02
CA ASP A 30 9.90 0.54 0.95
C ASP A 30 9.22 -0.73 0.41
N PHE A 31 10.03 -1.76 0.13
CA PHE A 31 9.54 -3.10 -0.09
C PHE A 31 9.69 -3.94 1.18
N SER A 32 8.67 -4.73 1.46
CA SER A 32 8.66 -5.76 2.50
C SER A 32 8.46 -7.13 1.85
N TYR A 33 8.97 -8.19 2.47
CA TYR A 33 8.81 -9.57 1.97
C TYR A 33 9.16 -9.80 0.48
N GLY A 34 10.09 -9.02 -0.07
CA GLY A 34 10.54 -9.11 -1.46
C GLY A 34 9.98 -7.96 -2.30
N ASP A 35 8.72 -8.06 -2.69
CA ASP A 35 8.04 -7.20 -3.66
C ASP A 35 6.79 -6.48 -3.10
N GLU A 36 6.40 -6.76 -1.85
CA GLU A 36 5.24 -6.11 -1.24
C GLU A 36 5.58 -4.64 -0.93
N LEU A 37 5.02 -3.73 -1.72
CA LEU A 37 5.17 -2.30 -1.50
C LEU A 37 4.51 -1.91 -0.17
N GLN A 38 5.26 -1.19 0.66
CA GLN A 38 4.83 -0.66 1.94
C GLN A 38 4.97 0.86 1.96
N LEU A 39 3.94 1.54 2.45
CA LEU A 39 3.90 3.00 2.61
C LEU A 39 3.55 3.35 4.04
N ASP A 40 4.38 4.18 4.68
CA ASP A 40 4.17 4.66 6.04
C ASP A 40 3.75 6.14 6.03
N PHE A 41 2.71 6.46 6.82
CA PHE A 41 2.12 7.79 6.91
C PHE A 41 1.96 8.27 8.37
N GLY A 42 1.84 9.58 8.50
CA GLY A 42 1.62 10.26 9.77
C GLY A 42 2.79 10.18 10.72
N GLU A 43 2.54 10.14 12.04
CA GLU A 43 3.61 10.16 13.03
C GLU A 43 4.51 8.92 12.91
N MET A 44 5.82 9.15 12.72
CA MET A 44 6.80 8.07 12.63
C MET A 44 7.30 7.70 14.03
N THR A 45 7.21 6.42 14.38
CA THR A 45 7.66 5.88 15.66
C THR A 45 8.66 4.74 15.44
N ALA A 46 9.66 4.63 16.30
CA ALA A 46 10.59 3.51 16.26
C ALA A 46 9.87 2.20 16.65
N TYR A 47 10.27 1.08 16.07
CA TYR A 47 9.73 -0.22 16.51
C TYR A 47 10.12 -0.52 17.96
N ALA A 48 9.17 -1.04 18.73
CA ALA A 48 9.38 -1.39 20.13
C ALA A 48 10.38 -2.55 20.32
N HIS A 49 10.51 -3.45 19.34
CA HIS A 49 11.40 -4.60 19.45
C HIS A 49 12.87 -4.17 19.29
N PRO A 50 13.78 -4.53 20.21
CA PRO A 50 15.16 -4.02 20.20
C PRO A 50 15.93 -4.27 18.90
N LYS A 51 15.70 -5.41 18.24
CA LYS A 51 16.35 -5.72 16.95
C LYS A 51 15.90 -4.83 15.80
N LEU A 52 14.72 -4.21 15.91
CA LEU A 52 14.11 -3.36 14.90
C LEU A 52 14.12 -1.88 15.32
N ALA A 53 14.73 -1.53 16.46
CA ALA A 53 14.73 -0.16 16.98
C ALA A 53 15.43 0.86 16.07
N HIS A 54 16.19 0.39 15.07
CA HIS A 54 16.80 1.22 14.03
C HIS A 54 15.85 1.51 12.86
N LEU A 55 14.68 0.85 12.83
CA LEU A 55 13.62 1.06 11.85
C LEU A 55 12.49 1.88 12.50
N SER A 56 11.76 2.60 11.65
CA SER A 56 10.56 3.34 12.00
C SER A 56 9.34 2.79 11.27
N LYS A 57 8.17 3.03 11.84
CA LYS A 57 6.86 2.81 11.20
C LYS A 57 5.99 4.04 11.37
N GLY A 58 5.11 4.27 10.40
CA GLY A 58 4.08 5.29 10.48
C GLY A 58 2.97 4.88 11.44
N SER A 59 2.26 5.88 11.96
CA SER A 59 0.98 5.70 12.64
C SER A 59 -0.07 5.03 11.74
N TRP A 60 0.05 5.21 10.43
CA TRP A 60 -0.63 4.43 9.42
C TRP A 60 0.41 3.73 8.55
N GLN A 61 0.15 2.48 8.17
CA GLN A 61 1.02 1.71 7.29
C GLN A 61 0.18 0.91 6.31
N LEU A 62 0.33 1.18 5.02
CA LEU A 62 -0.32 0.42 3.96
C LEU A 62 0.66 -0.59 3.37
N SER A 63 0.26 -1.86 3.33
CA SER A 63 1.01 -2.93 2.66
C SER A 63 0.19 -3.51 1.52
N THR A 64 0.78 -3.57 0.34
CA THR A 64 0.14 -4.06 -0.89
C THR A 64 0.05 -5.58 -1.00
N ARG A 65 0.75 -6.33 -0.13
CA ARG A 65 0.73 -7.80 -0.09
C ARG A 65 0.89 -8.39 -1.50
N ALA A 66 -0.04 -9.25 -1.95
CA ALA A 66 0.00 -9.89 -3.26
C ALA A 66 -0.70 -9.08 -4.38
N THR A 67 -0.96 -7.79 -4.17
CA THR A 67 -1.73 -6.98 -5.13
C THR A 67 -0.84 -6.20 -6.08
N GLU A 68 -1.10 -6.38 -7.38
CA GLU A 68 -0.45 -5.61 -8.45
C GLU A 68 -0.56 -4.11 -8.21
N TRP A 69 0.55 -3.39 -8.30
CA TRP A 69 0.55 -1.94 -8.14
C TRP A 69 1.14 -1.20 -9.34
N THR A 70 0.67 0.03 -9.55
CA THR A 70 1.13 0.95 -10.60
C THR A 70 1.20 2.36 -10.05
N LEU A 71 2.36 3.01 -10.22
CA LEU A 71 2.52 4.43 -9.95
C LEU A 71 2.26 5.24 -11.22
N ARG A 72 1.45 6.27 -11.10
CA ARG A 72 1.16 7.23 -12.17
C ARG A 72 1.42 8.65 -11.72
N GLN A 73 1.73 9.52 -12.66
CA GLN A 73 1.74 10.96 -12.46
C GLN A 73 1.11 11.65 -13.67
N ASN A 74 0.17 12.56 -13.45
CA ASN A 74 -0.57 13.22 -14.54
C ASN A 74 -1.18 12.21 -15.53
N ASN A 75 -1.75 11.11 -15.01
CA ASN A 75 -2.31 9.97 -15.75
C ASN A 75 -1.34 9.19 -16.66
N LYS A 76 -0.03 9.45 -16.56
CA LYS A 76 1.00 8.64 -17.23
C LYS A 76 1.57 7.62 -16.25
N VAL A 77 1.70 6.37 -16.69
CA VAL A 77 2.38 5.33 -15.90
C VAL A 77 3.86 5.69 -15.80
N LEU A 78 4.36 5.74 -14.56
CA LEU A 78 5.78 5.97 -14.27
C LEU A 78 6.52 4.65 -14.05
N ILE A 79 5.88 3.72 -13.36
CA ILE A 79 6.39 2.37 -13.10
C ILE A 79 5.22 1.47 -12.66
N SER A 80 5.29 0.19 -12.99
CA SER A 80 4.39 -0.86 -12.47
C SER A 80 5.19 -2.01 -11.91
N GLU A 81 4.58 -2.85 -11.08
CA GLU A 81 5.23 -4.07 -10.56
C GLU A 81 5.73 -5.00 -11.67
N ILE A 82 4.98 -5.11 -12.77
CA ILE A 82 5.36 -5.94 -13.93
C ILE A 82 6.69 -5.45 -14.55
N ASP A 83 6.97 -4.14 -14.47
CA ASP A 83 8.22 -3.56 -14.95
C ASP A 83 9.42 -3.97 -14.09
N ASN A 84 9.21 -4.43 -12.85
CA ASN A 84 10.27 -5.02 -12.01
C ASN A 84 10.91 -6.24 -12.70
N TYR A 85 10.13 -6.96 -13.50
CA TYR A 85 10.56 -8.18 -14.18
C TYR A 85 10.98 -7.93 -15.64
N ASN A 86 10.54 -6.83 -16.25
CA ASN A 86 10.80 -6.50 -17.65
C ASN A 86 11.96 -5.48 -17.80
N LYS A 87 13.19 -6.00 -17.84
CA LYS A 87 14.46 -5.25 -17.99
C LYS A 87 14.56 -4.33 -19.22
N ALA A 88 13.67 -4.46 -20.21
CA ALA A 88 13.80 -3.81 -21.52
C ALA A 88 13.23 -2.38 -21.59
N GLU A 89 12.39 -1.97 -20.63
CA GLU A 89 11.69 -0.67 -20.67
C GLU A 89 12.13 0.32 -19.57
N ILE A 90 13.08 -0.08 -18.71
CA ILE A 90 13.61 0.77 -17.65
C ILE A 90 14.56 1.82 -18.26
N ASP A 91 14.43 3.08 -17.80
CA ASP A 91 15.27 4.23 -18.18
C ASP A 91 16.77 3.88 -18.20
N PRO A 92 17.50 4.11 -19.31
CA PRO A 92 18.94 3.82 -19.42
C PRO A 92 19.80 4.47 -18.34
N ILE A 93 19.35 5.55 -17.69
CA ILE A 93 20.08 6.19 -16.57
C ILE A 93 20.05 5.31 -15.30
N LEU A 94 19.01 4.49 -15.13
CA LEU A 94 18.86 3.57 -13.99
C LEU A 94 19.57 2.23 -14.22
N TRP A 95 20.01 1.96 -15.46
CA TRP A 95 20.79 0.76 -15.81
C TRP A 95 22.16 0.72 -15.11
N ASP A 96 22.75 1.88 -14.84
CA ASP A 96 24.09 1.99 -14.25
C ASP A 96 24.16 1.51 -12.78
N LEU A 97 23.01 1.20 -12.17
CA LEU A 97 22.91 0.68 -10.81
C LEU A 97 22.98 -0.86 -10.69
N ASN A 98 22.99 -1.62 -11.80
CA ASN A 98 23.03 -3.10 -11.80
C ASN A 98 21.94 -3.82 -10.96
N ASN A 99 20.94 -3.10 -10.43
CA ASN A 99 19.87 -3.67 -9.63
C ASN A 99 18.51 -3.01 -9.97
N PRO A 100 17.65 -3.68 -10.77
CA PRO A 100 16.34 -3.14 -11.17
C PRO A 100 15.42 -2.84 -9.98
N GLU A 101 15.54 -3.56 -8.87
CA GLU A 101 14.75 -3.32 -7.65
C GLU A 101 15.02 -1.93 -7.07
N ILE A 102 16.28 -1.47 -7.09
CA ILE A 102 16.66 -0.13 -6.61
C ILE A 102 16.06 0.96 -7.50
N ALA A 103 16.04 0.73 -8.81
CA ALA A 103 15.46 1.67 -9.78
C ALA A 103 13.96 1.84 -9.56
N VAL A 104 13.25 0.73 -9.34
CA VAL A 104 11.83 0.69 -9.03
C VAL A 104 11.57 1.39 -7.70
N LEU A 105 12.32 1.04 -6.65
CA LEU A 105 12.21 1.64 -5.33
C LEU A 105 12.37 3.16 -5.41
N HIS A 106 13.38 3.65 -6.12
CA HIS A 106 13.60 5.08 -6.31
C HIS A 106 12.42 5.78 -7.02
N LYS A 107 11.71 5.07 -7.93
CA LYS A 107 10.52 5.63 -8.59
C LYS A 107 9.35 5.74 -7.61
N VAL A 108 9.07 4.71 -6.82
CA VAL A 108 7.98 4.73 -5.83
C VAL A 108 8.26 5.65 -4.64
N GLN A 109 9.53 5.79 -4.27
CA GLN A 109 10.00 6.74 -3.26
C GLN A 109 9.75 8.21 -3.61
N GLN A 110 9.38 8.52 -4.85
CA GLN A 110 8.87 9.86 -5.19
C GLN A 110 7.59 10.22 -4.44
N LEU A 111 6.85 9.25 -3.89
CA LEU A 111 5.70 9.53 -3.02
C LEU A 111 6.12 10.07 -1.64
N GLN A 112 7.37 9.88 -1.21
CA GLN A 112 7.84 10.38 0.07
C GLN A 112 7.80 11.92 0.12
N GLY A 113 7.33 12.45 1.25
CA GLY A 113 7.09 13.87 1.47
C GLY A 113 5.81 14.40 0.83
N LYS A 114 5.05 13.59 0.08
CA LYS A 114 3.77 14.00 -0.51
C LYS A 114 2.62 13.69 0.43
N LYS A 115 1.67 14.62 0.51
CA LYS A 115 0.41 14.38 1.20
C LYS A 115 -0.54 13.55 0.35
N MET A 116 -1.29 12.68 1.01
CA MET A 116 -2.43 12.00 0.41
C MET A 116 -3.62 12.96 0.35
N ASN A 117 -4.18 13.15 -0.83
CA ASN A 117 -5.28 14.08 -1.07
C ASN A 117 -6.64 13.40 -1.05
N ASP A 118 -6.72 12.18 -1.58
CA ASP A 118 -7.99 11.45 -1.73
C ASP A 118 -7.72 9.96 -1.99
N PHE A 119 -8.77 9.15 -2.02
CA PHE A 119 -8.74 7.77 -2.48
C PHE A 119 -10.04 7.31 -3.13
N ILE A 120 -9.95 6.25 -3.93
CA ILE A 120 -11.09 5.50 -4.46
C ILE A 120 -10.91 4.03 -4.13
N ILE A 121 -11.97 3.41 -3.61
CA ILE A 121 -12.07 1.95 -3.46
C ILE A 121 -13.05 1.46 -4.51
N ASP A 122 -12.61 0.56 -5.39
CA ASP A 122 -13.50 -0.15 -6.29
C ASP A 122 -14.11 -1.35 -5.57
N VAL A 123 -15.39 -1.25 -5.20
CA VAL A 123 -16.09 -2.31 -4.46
C VAL A 123 -16.31 -3.60 -5.25
N ASN A 124 -16.16 -3.56 -6.57
CA ASN A 124 -16.33 -4.75 -7.41
C ASN A 124 -15.05 -5.57 -7.51
N SER A 125 -13.88 -4.92 -7.40
CA SER A 125 -12.58 -5.58 -7.50
C SER A 125 -11.82 -5.63 -6.18
N MET A 126 -12.06 -4.70 -5.26
CA MET A 126 -11.18 -4.36 -4.12
C MET A 126 -9.90 -3.63 -4.49
N GLY A 127 -9.84 -3.12 -5.71
CA GLY A 127 -8.82 -2.18 -6.12
C GLY A 127 -8.87 -0.89 -5.29
N LEU A 128 -7.70 -0.31 -5.08
CA LEU A 128 -7.52 0.92 -4.32
C LEU A 128 -6.71 1.90 -5.16
N ILE A 129 -7.18 3.13 -5.27
CA ILE A 129 -6.43 4.23 -5.87
C ILE A 129 -6.19 5.26 -4.80
N LEU A 130 -4.94 5.57 -4.52
CA LEU A 130 -4.53 6.67 -3.66
C LEU A 130 -4.10 7.85 -4.52
N PHE A 131 -4.59 9.05 -4.19
CA PHE A 131 -4.21 10.30 -4.84
C PHE A 131 -3.30 11.09 -3.92
N PHE A 132 -2.22 11.62 -4.47
CA PHE A 132 -1.23 12.41 -3.74
C PHE A 132 -1.08 13.80 -4.36
N GLU A 133 -0.33 14.67 -3.68
CA GLU A 133 0.14 15.94 -4.24
C GLU A 133 0.87 15.75 -5.59
N ASP A 134 0.95 16.83 -6.37
CA ASP A 134 1.55 16.84 -7.72
C ASP A 134 0.96 15.81 -8.71
N ASN A 135 -0.33 15.47 -8.52
CA ASN A 135 -1.10 14.54 -9.34
C ASN A 135 -0.49 13.14 -9.43
N TYR A 136 0.21 12.70 -8.38
CA TYR A 136 0.63 11.31 -8.25
C TYR A 136 -0.56 10.42 -7.87
N GLN A 137 -0.57 9.21 -8.41
CA GLN A 137 -1.56 8.19 -8.10
C GLN A 137 -0.86 6.85 -7.89
N LEU A 138 -1.19 6.16 -6.80
CA LEU A 138 -0.83 4.76 -6.63
C LEU A 138 -2.09 3.91 -6.84
N VAL A 139 -2.06 3.03 -7.83
CA VAL A 139 -3.18 2.16 -8.19
C VAL A 139 -2.83 0.74 -7.79
N LEU A 140 -3.61 0.16 -6.89
CA LEU A 140 -3.59 -1.25 -6.51
C LEU A 140 -4.72 -1.95 -7.27
N LYS A 141 -4.37 -2.98 -8.03
CA LYS A 141 -5.28 -3.77 -8.85
C LYS A 141 -5.27 -5.21 -8.37
N THR A 142 -6.35 -5.58 -7.73
CA THR A 142 -6.56 -6.91 -7.16
C THR A 142 -6.88 -7.95 -8.23
N ASP A 143 -6.36 -9.15 -8.05
CA ASP A 143 -6.78 -10.33 -8.81
C ASP A 143 -7.85 -11.09 -8.03
N LEU A 144 -9.10 -11.02 -8.51
CA LEU A 144 -10.22 -11.74 -7.91
C LEU A 144 -10.15 -13.27 -8.12
N GLN A 145 -9.30 -13.72 -9.05
CA GLN A 145 -9.09 -15.15 -9.32
C GLN A 145 -7.95 -15.73 -8.49
N ASP A 146 -7.18 -14.90 -7.78
CA ASP A 146 -6.13 -15.37 -6.90
C ASP A 146 -6.73 -16.25 -5.77
N ASP A 147 -6.29 -17.50 -5.74
CA ASP A 147 -6.72 -18.52 -4.78
C ASP A 147 -5.68 -18.75 -3.66
N SER A 148 -4.64 -17.91 -3.59
CA SER A 148 -3.61 -17.96 -2.56
C SER A 148 -4.16 -17.87 -1.13
N GLY A 149 -5.35 -17.29 -0.98
CA GLY A 149 -5.96 -16.98 0.32
C GLY A 149 -5.29 -15.81 1.03
N LEU A 150 -4.34 -15.12 0.39
CA LEU A 150 -3.68 -13.94 0.93
C LEU A 150 -4.60 -12.73 0.88
N SER A 151 -4.35 -11.78 1.78
CA SER A 151 -4.95 -10.45 1.73
C SER A 151 -4.51 -9.72 0.46
N TYR A 152 -5.43 -8.95 -0.10
CA TYR A 152 -5.13 -8.04 -1.19
C TYR A 152 -4.28 -6.88 -0.67
N TRP A 153 -4.72 -6.20 0.37
CA TRP A 153 -3.94 -5.15 1.00
C TRP A 153 -4.34 -4.99 2.45
N GLU A 154 -3.41 -4.46 3.23
CA GLU A 154 -3.54 -4.30 4.66
C GLU A 154 -3.21 -2.87 5.05
N LEU A 155 -3.98 -2.30 5.95
CA LEU A 155 -3.76 -0.98 6.50
C LEU A 155 -3.68 -1.08 8.02
N MET A 156 -2.50 -0.81 8.59
CA MET A 156 -2.34 -0.57 10.02
C MET A 156 -2.88 0.81 10.37
N LEU A 157 -3.65 0.90 11.46
CA LEU A 157 -4.28 2.11 11.96
C LEU A 157 -3.53 2.62 13.21
N PRO A 158 -3.65 3.92 13.55
CA PRO A 158 -2.97 4.51 14.71
C PRO A 158 -3.36 3.90 16.06
N ASN A 159 -4.53 3.26 16.13
CA ASN A 159 -5.07 2.64 17.35
C ASN A 159 -4.71 1.17 17.48
N GLU A 160 -3.63 0.72 16.84
CA GLU A 160 -3.16 -0.67 16.89
C GLU A 160 -4.20 -1.68 16.37
N GLN A 161 -5.02 -1.23 15.42
CA GLN A 161 -5.86 -2.10 14.61
C GLN A 161 -5.24 -2.30 13.23
N ILE A 162 -5.65 -3.39 12.59
CA ILE A 162 -5.33 -3.67 11.19
C ILE A 162 -6.62 -3.90 10.43
N LEU A 163 -6.78 -3.13 9.36
CA LEU A 163 -7.78 -3.35 8.32
C LEU A 163 -7.15 -4.29 7.28
N ILE A 164 -7.79 -5.44 7.06
CA ILE A 164 -7.34 -6.45 6.10
C ILE A 164 -8.43 -6.60 5.05
N VAL A 165 -8.11 -6.30 3.80
CA VAL A 165 -9.00 -6.48 2.66
C VAL A 165 -8.49 -7.65 1.83
N GLY A 166 -9.39 -8.57 1.47
CA GLY A 166 -8.98 -9.83 0.88
C GLY A 166 -10.10 -10.59 0.17
N PRO A 167 -9.90 -11.89 -0.11
CA PRO A 167 -10.77 -12.70 -0.96
C PRO A 167 -12.24 -12.69 -0.55
N GLY A 168 -13.12 -12.95 -1.52
CA GLY A 168 -14.56 -12.99 -1.31
C GLY A 168 -15.21 -11.61 -1.13
N LEU A 169 -14.58 -10.55 -1.65
CA LEU A 169 -15.07 -9.17 -1.58
C LEU A 169 -15.36 -8.75 -0.14
N SER A 170 -14.41 -9.01 0.74
CA SER A 170 -14.58 -8.87 2.18
C SER A 170 -13.42 -8.18 2.85
N TRP A 171 -13.68 -7.68 4.05
CA TRP A 171 -12.67 -7.09 4.91
C TRP A 171 -12.94 -7.42 6.37
N GLN A 172 -11.91 -7.22 7.18
CA GLN A 172 -11.99 -7.30 8.64
C GLN A 172 -11.15 -6.18 9.24
N CYS A 173 -11.58 -5.66 10.38
CA CYS A 173 -10.75 -4.79 11.22
C CYS A 173 -10.63 -5.44 12.61
N LYS A 174 -9.39 -5.67 13.06
CA LYS A 174 -9.11 -6.35 14.33
C LYS A 174 -7.87 -5.77 15.00
N SER A 175 -7.65 -6.07 16.27
CA SER A 175 -6.42 -5.65 16.94
C SER A 175 -5.21 -6.38 16.33
N ILE A 176 -4.07 -5.69 16.23
CA ILE A 176 -2.80 -6.33 15.84
C ILE A 176 -2.38 -7.45 16.82
N HIS A 177 -2.89 -7.43 18.04
CA HIS A 177 -2.64 -8.46 19.06
C HIS A 177 -3.44 -9.75 18.81
N ASP A 178 -4.44 -9.72 17.91
CA ASP A 178 -5.23 -10.88 17.49
C ASP A 178 -4.66 -11.56 16.22
N LEU A 179 -3.42 -11.22 15.84
CA LEU A 179 -2.70 -11.83 14.71
C LEU A 179 -1.89 -13.09 15.11
N VAL A 180 -2.07 -13.59 16.33
CA VAL A 180 -1.37 -14.77 16.90
C VAL A 180 -2.07 -16.07 16.54
#